data_AF-A0A4V2SC67-F1
#
_entry.id   AF-A0A4V2SC67-F1
#
_cell.length_a   1.000
_cell.length_b   1.000
_cell.length_c   1.000
_cell.angle_alpha   90.00
_cell.angle_beta   90.00
_cell.angle_gamma   90.00
#
_symmetry.space_group_name_H-M   'P 1'
#
loop_
_entity.id
_entity.type
_entity.pdbx_description
1 polymer ?
#
loop_
_entity_poly.entity_id
_entity_poly.type
_entity_poly.pdbx_seq_one_letter_code
_entity_poly.pdbx_strand_id
1 'polypeptide(L)' 'MKVIYRAQDIVEAHILAGLLQSRGVEAFVGGHYLQGGIGELAALDSATLSVEDRDEDSARAVIAEYERGDLADGA' A
#
# COMPACT_ATOMS: atom_id res chain seq x y z
N MET A 1 -0.85 15.36 -0.14
CA MET A 1 -0.79 13.89 -0.23
C MET A 1 0.64 13.49 -0.54
N LYS A 2 1.16 12.47 0.16
CA LYS A 2 2.52 11.95 -0.03
C LYS A 2 2.52 10.44 -0.17
N VAL A 3 3.37 9.93 -1.06
CA VAL A 3 3.65 8.50 -1.19
C VAL A 3 4.55 8.07 -0.03
N ILE A 4 4.07 7.11 0.75
CA ILE A 4 4.77 6.59 1.93
C ILE A 4 5.39 5.21 1.69
N TYR A 5 4.86 4.46 0.72
CA TYR A 5 5.30 3.10 0.45
C TYR A 5 5.04 2.70 -0.99
N ARG A 6 5.87 1.78 -1.48
CA ARG A 6 5.79 1.23 -2.83
C ARG A 6 5.67 -0.27 -2.70
N ALA A 7 4.46 -0.74 -2.90
CA ALA A 7 4.09 -2.14 -2.81
C ALA A 7 4.60 -2.93 -4.02
N GLN A 8 4.87 -4.21 -3.80
CA GLN A 8 5.24 -5.17 -4.84
C GLN A 8 4.12 -5.36 -5.86
N ASP A 9 2.88 -5.32 -5.41
CA ASP A 9 1.69 -5.51 -6.24
C ASP A 9 0.47 -4.78 -5.65
N ILE A 10 -0.60 -4.75 -6.44
CA ILE A 10 -1.83 -4.05 -6.08
C ILE A 10 -2.55 -4.68 -4.88
N VAL A 11 -2.37 -5.99 -4.65
CA VAL A 11 -2.97 -6.70 -3.52
C VAL A 11 -2.32 -6.25 -2.23
N GLU A 12 -0.99 -6.24 -2.16
CA GLU A 12 -0.25 -5.74 -1.00
C GLU A 12 -0.62 -4.28 -0.68
N ALA A 13 -0.72 -3.41 -1.69
CA ALA A 13 -1.11 -2.02 -1.47
C ALA A 13 -2.52 -1.90 -0.85
N HIS A 14 -3.47 -2.72 -1.29
CA HIS A 14 -4.81 -2.75 -0.70
C HIS A 14 -4.84 -3.32 0.71
N ILE A 15 -4.00 -4.33 1.01
CA ILE A 15 -3.85 -4.87 2.38
C ILE A 15 -3.38 -3.76 3.32
N LEU A 16 -2.32 -3.05 2.95
CA LEU A 16 -1.76 -1.95 3.74
C LEU A 16 -2.73 -0.77 3.85
N ALA A 17 -3.47 -0.45 2.80
CA ALA A 17 -4.51 0.57 2.84
C ALA A 17 -5.61 0.24 3.86
N GLY A 18 -6.08 -1.02 3.88
CA GLY A 18 -7.06 -1.49 4.86
C GLY A 18 -6.51 -1.47 6.29
N LEU A 19 -5.23 -1.83 6.47
CA LEU A 19 -4.56 -1.76 7.77
C LEU A 19 -4.47 -0.32 8.29
N LEU A 20 -4.09 0.64 7.45
CA LEU A 20 -4.05 2.06 7.78
C LEU A 20 -5.45 2.59 8.13
N GLN A 21 -6.47 2.23 7.33
CA GLN A 21 -7.86 2.62 7.59
C GLN A 21 -8.37 2.09 8.94
N SER A 22 -8.01 0.87 9.33
CA SER A 22 -8.34 0.31 10.65
C SER A 22 -7.78 1.13 11.82
N ARG A 23 -6.68 1.86 11.59
CA ARG A 23 -6.07 2.78 12.55
C ARG A 23 -6.53 4.24 12.38
N GLY A 24 -7.54 4.48 11.55
CA GLY A 24 -8.09 5.82 11.29
C GLY A 24 -7.25 6.67 10.33
N VAL A 25 -6.30 6.08 9.62
CA VAL A 25 -5.48 6.76 8.61
C VAL A 25 -6.06 6.49 7.22
N GLU A 26 -6.45 7.56 6.53
CA GLU A 26 -6.95 7.43 5.16
C GLU A 26 -5.78 7.25 4.19
N ALA A 27 -5.78 6.13 3.47
CA ALA A 27 -4.74 5.77 2.52
C ALA A 27 -5.30 5.58 1.11
N PHE A 28 -4.54 6.05 0.13
CA PHE A 28 -4.85 6.04 -1.28
C PHE A 28 -3.86 5.14 -2.01
N VAL A 29 -4.41 4.10 -2.64
CA VAL A 29 -3.65 3.18 -3.49
C VAL A 29 -3.60 3.76 -4.90
N GLY A 30 -2.40 4.05 -5.37
CA GLY A 30 -2.09 4.35 -6.77
C GLY A 30 -1.41 3.16 -7.42
N GLY A 31 -1.54 3.03 -8.74
CA GLY A 31 -1.03 1.87 -9.47
C GLY A 31 -1.87 1.73 -10.73
N HIS A 32 -1.21 1.50 -11.86
CA HIS A 32 -1.86 1.62 -13.15
C HIS A 32 -2.86 0.48 -13.37
N TYR A 33 -4.14 0.72 -13.07
CA TYR A 33 -5.25 -0.11 -13.55
C TYR A 33 -5.47 0.19 -15.04
N LEU A 34 -4.62 -0.37 -15.91
CA LEU A 34 -4.95 -0.57 -17.32
C LEU A 34 -5.09 -2.07 -17.60
N GLN A 35 -6.14 -2.69 -17.04
CA GLN A 35 -6.51 -4.05 -17.43
C GLN A 35 -7.94 -4.08 -17.96
N GLY A 36 -8.09 -3.55 -19.17
CA GLY A 36 -9.27 -3.71 -20.01
C GLY A 36 -9.03 -4.62 -21.22
N GLY A 37 -7.90 -5.33 -21.32
CA GLY A 37 -7.54 -6.13 -22.49
C GLY A 37 -6.82 -7.41 -22.09
N ILE A 38 -7.27 -8.54 -22.64
CA ILE A 38 -6.62 -9.84 -22.53
C ILE A 38 -5.21 -9.74 -23.13
N GLY A 39 -4.19 -9.96 -22.32
CA GLY A 39 -2.79 -10.04 -22.74
C GLY A 39 -1.91 -9.01 -22.05
N GLU A 40 -0.71 -9.45 -21.63
CA GLU A 40 0.37 -8.67 -20.99
C GLU A 40 0.11 -8.39 -19.49
N LEU A 41 0.75 -9.07 -18.52
CA LEU A 41 2.17 -8.95 -18.13
C LEU A 41 2.77 -7.52 -18.22
N ALA A 42 1.98 -6.48 -18.47
CA ALA A 42 2.42 -5.10 -18.64
C ALA A 42 1.76 -4.18 -17.61
N ALA A 43 1.96 -4.49 -16.34
CA ALA A 43 2.01 -3.47 -15.29
C ALA A 43 2.89 -4.01 -14.15
N LEU A 44 4.17 -4.21 -14.46
CA LEU A 44 5.27 -4.21 -13.48
C LEU A 44 5.43 -2.81 -12.83
N ASP A 45 4.36 -2.03 -12.72
CA ASP A 45 4.36 -0.73 -12.07
C ASP A 45 3.80 -0.95 -10.67
N SER A 46 4.69 -1.45 -9.81
CA SER A 46 4.61 -1.45 -8.35
C SER A 46 3.59 -0.43 -7.82
N ALA A 47 2.55 -0.93 -7.16
CA ALA A 47 1.52 -0.08 -6.59
C ALA A 47 2.14 0.87 -5.55
N THR A 48 1.59 2.07 -5.43
CA THR A 48 2.04 3.10 -4.51
C THR A 48 0.95 3.34 -3.48
N LEU A 49 1.35 3.52 -2.23
CA LEU A 49 0.47 3.87 -1.14
C LEU A 49 0.78 5.29 -0.70
N SER A 50 -0.25 6.13 -0.66
CA SER A 50 -0.13 7.53 -0.31
C SER A 50 -1.15 7.94 0.75
N VAL A 51 -0.77 8.89 1.60
CA VAL A 51 -1.61 9.40 2.70
C VAL A 51 -1.59 10.93 2.70
N GLU A 52 -2.44 11.53 3.52
CA GLU A 52 -2.36 12.97 3.77
C GLU A 52 -1.07 13.33 4.51
N ASP A 53 -0.53 14.52 4.26
CA ASP A 53 0.75 14.96 4.84
C ASP A 53 0.76 14.92 6.38
N ARG A 54 -0.39 15.13 7.01
CA ARG A 54 -0.54 15.07 8.47
C ARG A 54 -0.44 13.66 9.05
N ASP A 55 -0.73 12.65 8.23
CA ASP A 55 -0.79 11.25 8.62
C ASP A 55 0.47 10.47 8.20
N GLU A 56 1.46 11.16 7.61
CA GLU A 56 2.71 10.55 7.15
C GLU A 56 3.43 9.76 8.26
N ASP A 57 3.61 10.36 9.44
CA ASP A 57 4.30 9.73 10.57
C ASP A 57 3.56 8.48 11.07
N SER A 58 2.25 8.62 11.30
CA SER A 58 1.39 7.51 11.74
C SER A 58 1.42 6.36 10.74
N ALA A 59 1.35 6.67 9.45
CA ALA A 59 1.34 5.66 8.41
C ALA A 59 2.71 4.97 8.25
N ARG A 60 3.81 5.72 8.32
CA ARG A 60 5.17 5.16 8.30
C ARG A 60 5.42 4.20 9.46
N ALA A 61 4.90 4.50 10.66
CA ALA A 61 5.03 3.60 11.80
C ALA A 61 4.37 2.24 11.54
N VAL A 62 3.16 2.24 10.98
CA VAL A 62 2.41 1.02 10.62
C VAL A 62 3.15 0.19 9.57
N ILE A 63 3.71 0.85 8.57
CA ILE A 63 4.45 0.18 7.49
C ILE A 63 5.76 -0.41 8.01
N ALA A 64 6.45 0.28 8.91
CA ALA A 64 7.62 -0.27 9.57
C ALA A 64 7.28 -1.51 10.43
N GLU A 65 6.11 -1.55 11.06
CA GLU A 65 5.62 -2.76 11.74
C GLU A 65 5.37 -3.90 10.74
N TYR A 66 4.80 -3.62 9.58
CA TYR A 66 4.58 -4.59 8.51
C TYR A 66 5.89 -5.15 7.93
N GLU A 67 6.84 -4.28 7.57
CA GLU A 67 8.12 -4.68 6.97
C GLU A 67 9.00 -5.51 7.90
N ARG A 68 8.87 -5.33 9.23
CA ARG A 68 9.58 -6.16 10.21
C ARG A 68 9.10 -7.61 10.26
N GLY A 69 8.01 -7.94 9.57
CA GLY A 69 7.43 -9.28 9.62
C GLY A 69 6.67 -9.57 10.93
N ASP A 70 6.50 -8.57 11.81
CA ASP A 70 5.70 -8.70 13.05
C ASP A 70 4.22 -9.03 12.78
N LEU A 71 3.76 -8.85 11.53
CA LEU A 71 2.43 -9.24 11.08
C LEU A 71 2.38 -10.58 10.34
N ALA A 72 3.53 -11.15 9.94
CA ALA A 72 3.64 -12.40 9.19
C ALA A 72 4.02 -13.61 10.08
N ASP A 73 4.56 -13.39 11.28
CA ASP A 73 4.91 -14.45 12.24
C ASP A 73 3.68 -14.91 13.06
N GLY A 74 2.62 -15.30 12.34
CA GLY A 74 1.32 -15.58 12.94
C GLY A 74 0.38 -16.41 12.09
N ALA A 75 0.88 -17.42 11.37
CA ALA A 75 0.12 -18.63 10.95
C ALA A 75 1.02 -19.66 10.24
#